data_AF-A0A1H7H679-F1
#
_entry.id   AF-A0A1H7H679-F1
#
_cell.length_a   1.000
_cell.length_b   1.000
_cell.length_c   1.000
_cell.angle_alpha   90.00
_cell.angle_beta   90.00
_cell.angle_gamma   90.00
#
_symmetry.space_group_name_H-M   'P 1'
#
loop_
_entity.id
_entity.type
_entity.pdbx_description
1 polymer ?
#
loop_
_entity_poly.entity_id
_entity_poly.type
_entity_poly.pdbx_seq_one_letter_code
_entity_poly.pdbx_strand_id
1 'polypeptide(L)'
;MREKSCSEECCNVRKLDTKRIGELLRSGSTASCGKVLDEVLDEVGFDGLHSLVLRLYVCTDMYLEARSFTRQLGVTDEEFTACFGGVDEIEERLSTVEKARENMHDMLERCIRWRVEKCHENGNSVVRDAREYIDEHYMSSALSLTAVAEAVGISPAYLSALFKRETGKNLSEYITGIRIERSKELLCCTSKLIYEIAFEVGFQDYRYFSQIFKKCTGQTPRQFQNSANICM
;
A
#
# COMPACT_ATOMS: atom_id res chain seq x y z
N MET A 1 -37.05 -24.55 48.99
CA MET A 1 -36.16 -23.39 48.80
C MET A 1 -35.33 -23.68 47.57
N ARG A 2 -35.34 -22.76 46.61
CA ARG A 2 -34.82 -22.96 45.25
C ARG A 2 -33.30 -22.97 45.25
N GLU A 3 -32.73 -24.03 44.69
CA GLU A 3 -31.36 -24.12 44.22
C GLU A 3 -31.09 -22.97 43.24
N LYS A 4 -30.12 -22.11 43.54
CA LYS A 4 -29.57 -21.19 42.55
C LYS A 4 -28.62 -22.00 41.67
N SER A 5 -29.12 -22.36 40.49
CA SER A 5 -28.31 -22.86 39.38
C SER A 5 -27.20 -21.87 39.08
N CYS A 6 -25.95 -22.29 39.29
CA CYS A 6 -24.79 -21.61 38.74
C CYS A 6 -24.90 -21.75 37.21
N SER A 7 -25.09 -20.64 36.49
CA SER A 7 -25.04 -20.64 35.04
C SER A 7 -23.58 -20.74 34.59
N GLU A 8 -23.07 -21.97 34.55
CA GLU A 8 -21.82 -22.30 33.85
C GLU A 8 -22.06 -22.20 32.34
N GLU A 9 -21.96 -20.99 31.78
CA GLU A 9 -21.69 -20.85 30.35
C GLU A 9 -20.24 -21.29 30.11
N CYS A 10 -20.10 -22.58 29.76
CA CYS A 10 -18.82 -23.25 29.56
C CYS A 10 -18.08 -22.61 28.37
N CYS A 11 -16.85 -22.12 28.60
CA CYS A 11 -15.97 -21.62 27.55
C CYS A 11 -15.89 -22.60 26.37
N ASN A 12 -16.13 -22.14 25.15
CA ASN A 12 -16.15 -22.99 23.97
C ASN A 12 -15.13 -22.52 22.94
N VAL A 13 -13.87 -22.83 23.21
CA VAL A 13 -12.72 -22.46 22.35
C VAL A 13 -12.84 -22.98 20.91
N ARG A 14 -13.65 -24.03 20.67
CA ARG A 14 -13.90 -24.56 19.32
C ARG A 14 -14.80 -23.66 18.47
N LYS A 15 -15.45 -22.66 19.08
CA LYS A 15 -16.27 -21.66 18.38
C LYS A 15 -15.49 -20.41 17.98
N LEU A 16 -14.17 -20.37 18.19
CA LEU A 16 -13.35 -19.23 17.79
C LEU A 16 -13.55 -18.92 16.30
N ASP A 17 -14.06 -17.74 15.99
CA ASP A 17 -14.31 -17.33 14.61
C ASP A 17 -13.00 -16.85 13.95
N THR A 18 -12.18 -17.82 13.53
CA THR A 18 -10.93 -17.58 12.81
C THR A 18 -11.16 -16.91 11.45
N LYS A 19 -12.34 -17.05 10.85
CA LYS A 19 -12.68 -16.36 9.60
C LYS A 19 -12.79 -14.86 9.82
N ARG A 20 -13.45 -14.44 10.90
CA ARG A 20 -13.58 -13.04 11.31
C ARG A 20 -12.22 -12.42 11.61
N ILE A 21 -11.32 -13.17 12.23
CA ILE A 21 -9.92 -12.75 12.44
C ILE A 21 -9.20 -12.58 11.09
N GLY A 22 -9.32 -13.55 10.17
CA GLY A 22 -8.74 -13.45 8.83
C GLY A 22 -9.27 -12.25 8.03
N GLU A 23 -10.56 -11.92 8.13
CA GLU A 23 -11.15 -10.73 7.51
C GLU A 23 -10.61 -9.44 8.12
N LEU A 24 -10.47 -9.38 9.44
CA LEU A 24 -9.85 -8.27 10.13
C LEU A 24 -8.39 -8.06 9.68
N LEU A 25 -7.62 -9.13 9.52
CA LEU A 25 -6.26 -9.06 8.98
C LEU A 25 -6.24 -8.56 7.54
N ARG A 26 -7.21 -8.96 6.70
CA ARG A 26 -7.27 -8.55 5.29
C ARG A 26 -7.70 -7.11 5.07
N SER A 27 -8.68 -6.60 5.82
CA SER A 27 -9.27 -5.27 5.59
C SER A 27 -9.44 -4.37 6.80
N GLY A 28 -9.20 -4.86 8.02
CA GLY A 28 -9.34 -4.10 9.26
C GLY A 28 -8.24 -3.05 9.48
N SER A 29 -8.40 -2.19 10.49
CA SER A 29 -7.42 -1.15 10.86
C SER A 29 -6.89 -1.39 12.27
N THR A 30 -5.71 -0.84 12.59
CA THR A 30 -5.17 -0.89 13.97
C THR A 30 -6.08 -0.17 14.98
N ALA A 31 -6.84 0.84 14.54
CA ALA A 31 -7.78 1.56 15.40
C ALA A 31 -9.04 0.73 15.77
N SER A 32 -9.38 -0.26 14.95
CA SER A 32 -10.60 -1.06 15.11
C SER A 32 -10.35 -2.52 15.48
N CYS A 33 -9.12 -3.01 15.34
CA CYS A 33 -8.81 -4.42 15.51
C CYS A 33 -9.03 -4.91 16.93
N GLY A 34 -8.69 -4.09 17.93
CA GLY A 34 -8.83 -4.49 19.31
C GLY A 34 -10.29 -4.77 19.69
N LYS A 35 -11.20 -3.86 19.33
CA LYS A 35 -12.63 -4.04 19.57
C LYS A 35 -13.17 -5.34 18.93
N VAL A 36 -12.77 -5.63 17.69
CA VAL A 36 -13.22 -6.83 16.98
C VAL A 36 -12.65 -8.10 17.61
N LEU A 37 -11.39 -8.07 18.05
CA LEU A 37 -10.78 -9.18 18.77
C LEU A 37 -11.51 -9.43 20.09
N ASP A 38 -11.78 -8.38 20.87
CA ASP A 38 -12.49 -8.53 22.14
C ASP A 38 -13.88 -9.13 21.95
N GLU A 39 -14.64 -8.69 20.93
CA GLU A 39 -15.93 -9.31 20.58
C GLU A 39 -15.81 -10.82 20.27
N VAL A 40 -14.79 -11.22 19.51
CA VAL A 40 -14.54 -12.64 19.18
C VAL A 40 -14.13 -13.45 20.42
N LEU A 41 -13.32 -12.86 21.31
CA LEU A 41 -12.88 -13.51 22.54
C LEU A 41 -14.02 -13.66 23.55
N ASP A 42 -14.90 -12.67 23.63
CA ASP A 42 -16.05 -12.69 24.53
C ASP A 42 -17.07 -13.76 24.09
N GLU A 43 -17.26 -13.96 22.78
CA GLU A 43 -18.12 -15.03 22.22
C GLU A 43 -17.70 -16.44 22.62
N VAL A 44 -16.40 -16.68 22.85
CA VAL A 44 -15.88 -17.97 23.32
C VAL A 44 -15.74 -18.04 24.85
N GLY A 45 -16.06 -16.95 25.56
CA GLY A 45 -15.90 -16.82 27.00
C GLY A 45 -14.44 -16.80 27.43
N PHE A 46 -13.56 -16.10 26.70
CA PHE A 46 -12.11 -16.12 26.91
C PHE A 46 -11.70 -15.76 28.35
N ASP A 47 -12.45 -14.86 29.00
CA ASP A 47 -12.18 -14.44 30.39
C ASP A 47 -12.29 -15.58 31.42
N GLY A 48 -13.04 -16.64 31.10
CA GLY A 48 -13.14 -17.84 31.92
C GLY A 48 -12.01 -18.87 31.70
N LEU A 49 -11.06 -18.61 30.79
CA LEU A 49 -10.00 -19.57 30.44
C LEU A 49 -8.84 -19.55 31.44
N HIS A 50 -9.05 -20.17 32.60
CA HIS A 50 -7.98 -20.34 33.59
C HIS A 50 -6.93 -21.40 33.18
N SER A 51 -7.29 -22.33 32.28
CA SER A 51 -6.37 -23.35 31.77
C SER A 51 -5.32 -22.76 30.82
N LEU A 52 -4.04 -22.96 31.13
CA LEU A 52 -2.93 -22.61 30.24
C LEU A 52 -3.02 -23.34 28.89
N VAL A 53 -3.43 -24.61 28.91
CA VAL A 53 -3.55 -25.44 27.69
C VAL A 53 -4.60 -24.87 26.73
N LEU A 54 -5.72 -24.37 27.26
CA LEU A 54 -6.78 -23.78 26.43
C LEU A 54 -6.38 -22.42 25.87
N ARG A 55 -5.67 -21.59 26.66
CA ARG A 55 -5.08 -20.34 26.17
C ARG A 55 -4.06 -20.61 25.07
N LEU A 56 -3.17 -21.58 25.26
CA LEU A 56 -2.22 -22.01 24.25
C LEU A 56 -2.92 -22.48 22.97
N TYR A 57 -4.00 -23.25 23.09
CA TYR A 57 -4.80 -23.69 21.94
C TYR A 57 -5.32 -22.50 21.11
N VAL A 58 -6.00 -21.54 21.75
CA VAL A 58 -6.54 -20.35 21.07
C VAL A 58 -5.42 -19.51 20.44
N CYS A 59 -4.33 -19.27 21.17
CA CYS A 59 -3.20 -18.53 20.65
C CYS A 59 -2.50 -19.25 19.49
N THR A 60 -2.47 -20.59 19.50
CA THR A 60 -1.94 -21.39 18.40
C THR A 60 -2.80 -21.22 17.14
N ASP A 61 -4.12 -21.31 17.25
CA ASP A 61 -5.04 -21.10 16.12
C ASP A 61 -4.85 -19.70 15.52
N MET A 62 -4.75 -18.68 16.36
CA MET A 62 -4.48 -17.32 15.91
C MET A 62 -3.09 -17.16 15.27
N TYR A 63 -2.06 -17.80 15.83
CA TYR A 63 -0.71 -17.78 15.27
C TYR A 63 -0.68 -18.39 13.87
N LEU A 64 -1.39 -19.50 13.67
CA LEU A 64 -1.50 -20.13 12.36
C LEU A 64 -2.25 -19.26 11.35
N GLU A 65 -3.34 -18.59 11.75
CA GLU A 65 -4.06 -17.65 10.87
C GLU A 65 -3.19 -16.43 10.52
N ALA A 66 -2.49 -15.86 11.51
CA ALA A 66 -1.53 -14.77 11.30
C ALA A 66 -0.39 -15.19 10.36
N ARG A 67 0.15 -16.41 10.52
CA ARG A 67 1.20 -16.92 9.63
C ARG A 67 0.69 -17.13 8.21
N SER A 68 -0.49 -17.75 8.06
CA SER A 68 -1.15 -17.96 6.77
C SER A 68 -1.35 -16.64 6.02
N PHE A 69 -1.83 -15.61 6.73
CA PHE A 69 -2.03 -14.27 6.19
C PHE A 69 -0.71 -13.58 5.80
N THR A 70 0.26 -13.51 6.71
CA THR A 70 1.53 -12.80 6.48
C THR A 70 2.38 -13.44 5.38
N ARG A 71 2.27 -14.76 5.20
CA ARG A 71 2.87 -15.47 4.05
C ARG A 71 2.31 -14.98 2.71
N GLN A 72 1.01 -14.64 2.64
CA GLN A 72 0.40 -14.06 1.44
C GLN A 72 0.90 -12.64 1.15
N LEU A 73 1.42 -11.95 2.17
CA LEU A 73 2.09 -10.64 2.02
C LEU A 73 3.58 -10.76 1.63
N GLY A 74 4.12 -11.98 1.54
CA GLY A 74 5.53 -12.23 1.26
C GLY A 74 6.45 -12.17 2.49
N VAL A 75 5.91 -12.18 3.71
CA VAL A 75 6.72 -12.23 4.94
C VAL A 75 7.32 -13.63 5.13
N THR A 76 8.64 -13.69 5.29
CA THR A 76 9.42 -14.93 5.47
C THR A 76 9.14 -15.60 6.81
N ASP A 77 9.52 -16.88 6.96
CA ASP A 77 9.38 -17.58 8.24
C ASP A 77 10.31 -16.97 9.30
N GLU A 78 11.50 -16.51 8.89
CA GLU A 78 12.47 -15.85 9.75
C GLU A 78 11.94 -14.52 10.30
N GLU A 79 11.39 -13.65 9.43
CA GLU A 79 10.77 -12.38 9.85
C GLU A 79 9.59 -12.61 10.80
N PHE A 80 8.75 -13.60 10.48
CA PHE A 80 7.60 -13.94 11.31
C PHE A 80 8.02 -14.45 12.70
N THR A 81 8.97 -15.38 12.73
CA THR A 81 9.47 -15.99 13.97
C THR A 81 10.22 -14.98 14.83
N ALA A 82 10.98 -14.07 14.23
CA ALA A 82 11.64 -12.99 14.96
C ALA A 82 10.65 -12.07 15.69
N CYS A 83 9.44 -11.89 15.15
CA CYS A 83 8.41 -11.05 15.77
C CYS A 83 7.51 -11.78 16.77
N PHE A 84 7.27 -13.09 16.59
CA PHE A 84 6.25 -13.81 17.35
C PHE A 84 6.71 -15.12 18.01
N GLY A 85 7.90 -15.63 17.69
CA GLY A 85 8.28 -17.04 17.89
C GLY A 85 9.33 -17.34 18.97
N GLY A 86 9.55 -16.46 19.95
CA GLY A 86 10.41 -16.77 21.09
C GLY A 86 9.78 -17.81 22.02
N VAL A 87 10.27 -19.06 22.00
CA VAL A 87 9.78 -20.15 22.88
C VAL A 87 9.88 -19.75 24.36
N ASP A 88 10.93 -19.02 24.71
CA ASP A 88 11.20 -18.53 26.07
C ASP A 88 10.18 -17.47 26.55
N GLU A 89 9.41 -16.87 25.63
CA GLU A 89 8.43 -15.82 25.92
C GLU A 89 6.99 -16.36 26.01
N ILE A 90 6.75 -17.62 25.62
CA ILE A 90 5.41 -18.23 25.58
C ILE A 90 4.81 -18.35 26.98
N GLU A 91 5.60 -18.78 27.96
CA GLU A 91 5.16 -18.90 29.36
C GLU A 91 4.70 -17.53 29.90
N GLU A 92 5.49 -16.49 29.63
CA GLU A 92 5.15 -15.14 30.06
C GLU A 92 3.86 -14.64 29.40
N ARG A 93 3.80 -14.71 28.05
CA ARG A 93 2.67 -14.23 27.25
C ARG A 93 1.36 -14.94 27.56
N LEU A 94 1.42 -16.20 28.01
CA LEU A 94 0.23 -17.00 28.28
C LEU A 94 -0.03 -17.24 29.77
N SER A 95 0.75 -16.62 30.66
CA SER A 95 0.67 -16.84 32.13
C SER A 95 -0.67 -16.42 32.74
N THR A 96 -1.27 -15.31 32.28
CA THR A 96 -2.63 -14.88 32.67
C THR A 96 -3.55 -14.75 31.44
N VAL A 97 -4.85 -14.62 31.68
CA VAL A 97 -5.83 -14.37 30.60
C VAL A 97 -5.55 -13.02 29.97
N GLU A 98 -5.27 -12.02 30.79
CA GLU A 98 -4.97 -10.65 30.38
C GLU A 98 -3.73 -10.62 29.49
N LYS A 99 -2.64 -11.27 29.90
CA LYS A 99 -1.42 -11.35 29.07
C LYS A 99 -1.65 -12.08 27.75
N ALA A 100 -2.45 -13.15 27.76
CA ALA A 100 -2.78 -13.87 26.53
C ALA A 100 -3.61 -12.97 25.59
N ARG A 101 -4.56 -12.21 26.14
CA ARG A 101 -5.34 -11.21 25.40
C ARG A 101 -4.43 -10.12 24.82
N GLU A 102 -3.56 -9.52 25.61
CA GLU A 102 -2.58 -8.51 25.16
C GLU A 102 -1.68 -9.03 24.04
N ASN A 103 -1.17 -10.26 24.16
CA ASN A 103 -0.37 -10.90 23.12
C ASN A 103 -1.16 -11.09 21.81
N MET A 104 -2.44 -11.46 21.91
CA MET A 104 -3.33 -11.59 20.76
C MET A 104 -3.60 -10.25 20.09
N HIS A 105 -3.79 -9.17 20.85
CA HIS A 105 -3.91 -7.80 20.32
C HIS A 105 -2.65 -7.35 19.59
N ASP A 106 -1.47 -7.47 20.23
CA ASP A 106 -0.18 -7.08 19.64
C ASP A 106 0.08 -7.84 18.33
N MET A 107 -0.24 -9.14 18.29
CA MET A 107 -0.07 -9.94 17.07
C MET A 107 -0.94 -9.43 15.92
N LEU A 108 -2.23 -9.14 16.16
CA LEU A 108 -3.12 -8.62 15.12
C LEU A 108 -2.70 -7.24 14.65
N GLU A 109 -2.34 -6.34 15.57
CA GLU A 109 -1.87 -5.00 15.22
C GLU A 109 -0.62 -5.05 14.35
N ARG A 110 0.37 -5.88 14.70
CA ARG A 110 1.59 -6.05 13.92
C ARG A 110 1.32 -6.62 12.54
N CYS A 111 0.44 -7.62 12.43
CA CYS A 111 0.06 -8.17 11.13
C CYS A 111 -0.63 -7.13 10.23
N ILE A 112 -1.53 -6.31 10.80
CA ILE A 112 -2.17 -5.20 10.06
C ILE A 112 -1.13 -4.16 9.64
N ARG A 113 -0.15 -3.85 10.50
CA ARG A 113 0.94 -2.94 10.18
C ARG A 113 1.79 -3.45 9.01
N TRP A 114 2.19 -4.72 9.02
CA TRP A 114 2.89 -5.34 7.89
C TRP A 114 2.08 -5.29 6.59
N ARG A 115 0.76 -5.48 6.65
CA ARG A 115 -0.09 -5.31 5.47
C ARG A 115 0.01 -3.90 4.90
N VAL A 116 -0.04 -2.89 5.76
CA VAL A 116 0.08 -1.48 5.35
C VAL A 116 1.45 -1.19 4.77
N GLU A 117 2.52 -1.61 5.44
CA GLU A 117 3.90 -1.44 4.98
C GLU A 117 4.13 -2.10 3.62
N LYS A 118 3.74 -3.37 3.44
CA LYS A 118 3.88 -4.08 2.16
C LYS A 118 3.04 -3.46 1.03
N CYS A 119 1.84 -2.97 1.33
CA CYS A 119 1.04 -2.21 0.36
C CYS A 119 1.72 -0.92 -0.08
N HIS A 120 2.39 -0.21 0.84
CA HIS A 120 3.15 1.01 0.52
C HIS A 120 4.43 0.69 -0.25
N GLU A 121 5.19 -0.32 0.14
CA GLU A 121 6.40 -0.78 -0.57
C GLU A 121 6.06 -1.18 -2.01
N ASN A 122 5.05 -2.03 -2.20
CA ASN A 122 4.59 -2.43 -3.52
C ASN A 122 4.08 -1.24 -4.33
N GLY A 123 3.30 -0.35 -3.70
CA GLY A 123 2.81 0.86 -4.34
C GLY A 123 3.93 1.78 -4.84
N ASN A 124 4.94 2.00 -4.01
CA ASN A 124 6.11 2.80 -4.34
C ASN A 124 6.94 2.18 -5.46
N SER A 125 7.13 0.84 -5.44
CA SER A 125 7.82 0.13 -6.53
C SER A 125 7.08 0.32 -7.84
N VAL A 126 5.77 0.08 -7.87
CA VAL A 126 4.94 0.23 -9.08
C VAL A 126 5.01 1.66 -9.62
N VAL A 127 4.96 2.68 -8.76
CA VAL A 127 5.06 4.08 -9.20
C VAL A 127 6.47 4.40 -9.72
N ARG A 128 7.53 3.87 -9.11
CA ARG A 128 8.89 4.01 -9.61
C ARG A 128 9.03 3.39 -11.00
N ASP A 129 8.60 2.14 -11.17
CA ASP A 129 8.71 1.41 -12.43
C ASP A 129 7.86 2.09 -13.53
N ALA A 130 6.69 2.65 -13.16
CA ALA A 130 5.88 3.48 -14.05
C ALA A 130 6.61 4.77 -14.47
N ARG A 131 7.34 5.43 -13.56
CA ARG A 131 8.13 6.64 -13.88
C ARG A 131 9.28 6.32 -14.84
N GLU A 132 10.00 5.23 -14.60
CA GLU A 132 11.08 4.75 -15.47
C GLU A 132 10.54 4.47 -16.88
N TYR A 133 9.44 3.74 -17.00
CA TYR A 133 8.80 3.49 -18.28
C TYR A 133 8.39 4.79 -19.01
N ILE A 134 7.84 5.76 -18.28
CA ILE A 134 7.49 7.07 -18.85
C ILE A 134 8.74 7.83 -19.31
N ASP A 135 9.81 7.85 -18.51
CA ASP A 135 11.06 8.56 -18.84
C ASP A 135 11.73 7.98 -20.10
N GLU A 136 11.58 6.68 -20.36
CA GLU A 136 12.06 6.04 -21.58
C GLU A 136 11.15 6.28 -22.80
N HIS A 137 9.84 6.44 -22.58
CA HIS A 137 8.83 6.43 -23.65
C HIS A 137 8.09 7.77 -23.85
N TYR A 138 8.45 8.85 -23.13
CA TYR A 138 7.71 10.12 -23.16
C TYR A 138 7.58 10.71 -24.58
N MET A 139 8.57 10.47 -25.45
CA MET A 139 8.59 10.92 -26.84
C MET A 139 7.48 10.28 -27.68
N SER A 140 6.97 9.11 -27.28
CA SER A 140 5.90 8.44 -27.99
C SER A 140 4.57 9.14 -27.76
N SER A 141 3.96 9.65 -28.83
CA SER A 141 2.62 10.24 -28.77
C SER A 141 1.51 9.25 -28.36
N ALA A 142 1.78 7.93 -28.46
CA ALA A 142 0.86 6.88 -28.05
C ALA A 142 0.95 6.53 -26.54
N LEU A 143 1.91 7.11 -25.82
CA LEU A 143 2.05 6.90 -24.39
C LEU A 143 0.77 7.33 -23.65
N SER A 144 0.15 6.39 -22.96
CA SER A 144 -1.13 6.55 -22.28
C SER A 144 -1.13 5.80 -20.95
N LEU A 145 -2.10 6.12 -20.08
CA LEU A 145 -2.30 5.38 -18.82
C LEU A 145 -2.40 3.87 -19.04
N THR A 146 -3.11 3.44 -20.07
CA THR A 146 -3.25 2.02 -20.41
C THR A 146 -1.92 1.39 -20.76
N ALA A 147 -1.12 2.04 -21.62
CA ALA A 147 0.19 1.55 -22.01
C ALA A 147 1.16 1.44 -20.81
N VAL A 148 1.14 2.41 -19.89
CA VAL A 148 1.97 2.34 -18.67
C VAL A 148 1.48 1.24 -17.75
N ALA A 149 0.17 1.10 -17.55
CA ALA A 149 -0.42 0.08 -16.69
C ALA A 149 -0.12 -1.34 -17.19
N GLU A 150 -0.18 -1.56 -18.50
CA GLU A 150 0.23 -2.82 -19.14
C GLU A 150 1.72 -3.09 -18.92
N ALA A 151 2.58 -2.09 -19.08
CA ALA A 151 4.02 -2.24 -18.87
C ALA A 151 4.39 -2.59 -17.42
N VAL A 152 3.67 -2.06 -16.43
CA VAL A 152 3.88 -2.37 -15.00
C VAL A 152 2.99 -3.51 -14.47
N GLY A 153 2.21 -4.17 -15.34
CA GLY A 153 1.45 -5.38 -14.99
C GLY A 153 0.25 -5.16 -14.06
N ILE A 154 -0.39 -3.98 -14.07
CA ILE A 154 -1.55 -3.68 -13.24
C ILE A 154 -2.71 -3.06 -14.03
N SER A 155 -3.88 -2.96 -13.41
CA SER A 155 -5.03 -2.33 -14.07
C SER A 155 -4.85 -0.80 -14.21
N PRO A 156 -5.35 -0.18 -15.30
CA PRO A 156 -5.29 1.28 -15.47
C PRO A 156 -5.96 2.06 -14.33
N ALA A 157 -7.06 1.55 -13.79
CA ALA A 157 -7.78 2.18 -12.68
C ALA A 157 -6.93 2.17 -11.39
N TYR A 158 -6.26 1.05 -11.10
CA TYR A 158 -5.36 0.95 -9.95
C TYR A 158 -4.14 1.87 -10.11
N LEU A 159 -3.50 1.87 -11.29
CA LEU A 159 -2.36 2.77 -11.55
C LEU A 159 -2.76 4.23 -11.39
N SER A 160 -3.92 4.64 -11.92
CA SER A 160 -4.40 6.03 -11.80
C SER A 160 -4.54 6.48 -10.35
N ALA A 161 -5.18 5.66 -9.51
CA ALA A 161 -5.38 5.96 -8.10
C ALA A 161 -4.05 5.96 -7.33
N LEU A 162 -3.22 4.95 -7.56
CA LEU A 162 -1.93 4.79 -6.90
C LEU A 162 -0.97 5.92 -7.28
N PHE A 163 -0.80 6.20 -8.57
CA PHE A 163 0.12 7.23 -9.06
C PHE A 163 -0.25 8.62 -8.54
N LYS A 164 -1.55 8.94 -8.51
CA LYS A 164 -2.02 10.22 -7.92
C LYS A 164 -1.78 10.28 -6.42
N ARG A 165 -2.00 9.18 -5.70
CA ARG A 165 -1.76 9.11 -4.26
C ARG A 165 -0.29 9.33 -3.91
N GLU A 166 0.62 8.67 -4.63
CA GLU A 166 2.07 8.74 -4.31
C GLU A 166 2.75 9.99 -4.89
N THR A 167 2.33 10.49 -6.07
CA THR A 167 3.00 11.64 -6.73
C THR A 167 2.28 12.98 -6.56
N GLY A 168 1.02 12.96 -6.10
CA GLY A 168 0.15 14.14 -6.02
C GLY A 168 -0.39 14.63 -7.39
N LYS A 169 0.02 14.00 -8.50
CA LYS A 169 -0.37 14.39 -9.87
C LYS A 169 -1.02 13.22 -10.59
N ASN A 170 -1.94 13.49 -11.52
CA ASN A 170 -2.37 12.42 -12.41
C ASN A 170 -1.27 12.10 -13.43
N LEU A 171 -1.32 10.89 -14.00
CA LEU A 171 -0.27 10.39 -14.90
C LEU A 171 -0.13 11.23 -16.17
N SER A 172 -1.23 11.75 -16.72
CA SER A 172 -1.19 12.64 -17.90
C SER A 172 -0.51 13.98 -17.62
N GLU A 173 -0.75 14.58 -16.46
CA GLU A 173 -0.04 15.78 -15.99
C GLU A 173 1.44 15.51 -15.80
N TYR A 174 1.79 14.34 -15.26
CA TYR A 174 3.18 13.94 -15.06
C TYR A 174 3.92 13.79 -16.40
N ILE A 175 3.35 13.05 -17.36
CA ILE A 175 3.90 12.92 -18.72
C ILE A 175 4.05 14.31 -19.36
N THR A 176 3.01 15.14 -19.28
CA THR A 176 3.04 16.49 -19.84
C THR A 176 4.16 17.32 -19.23
N GLY A 177 4.36 17.25 -17.91
CA GLY A 177 5.46 17.91 -17.21
C GLY A 177 6.82 17.50 -17.75
N ILE A 178 7.08 16.19 -17.90
CA ILE A 178 8.34 15.68 -18.47
C ILE A 178 8.55 16.22 -19.88
N ARG A 179 7.54 16.14 -20.75
CA ARG A 179 7.64 16.64 -22.12
C ARG A 179 7.96 18.13 -22.18
N ILE A 180 7.37 18.92 -21.28
CA ILE A 180 7.66 20.35 -21.18
C ILE A 180 9.08 20.60 -20.71
N GLU A 181 9.56 19.94 -19.66
CA GLU A 181 10.95 20.10 -19.20
C GLU A 181 11.96 19.72 -20.29
N ARG A 182 11.76 18.58 -20.96
CA ARG A 182 12.60 18.16 -22.09
C ARG A 182 12.55 19.12 -23.27
N SER A 183 11.39 19.72 -23.54
CA SER A 183 11.28 20.74 -24.59
C SER A 183 12.04 22.02 -24.26
N LYS A 184 12.14 22.42 -22.99
CA LYS A 184 12.97 23.58 -22.58
C LYS A 184 14.44 23.34 -22.89
N GLU A 185 14.94 22.15 -22.55
CA GLU A 185 16.33 21.74 -22.86
C GLU A 185 16.61 21.86 -24.36
N LEU A 186 15.72 21.31 -25.20
CA LEU A 186 15.87 21.37 -26.66
C LEU A 186 15.77 22.79 -27.22
N LEU A 187 14.90 23.64 -26.67
CA LEU A 187 14.74 25.03 -27.10
C LEU A 187 15.99 25.88 -26.79
N CYS A 188 16.70 25.58 -25.71
CA CYS A 188 17.93 26.26 -25.33
C CYS A 188 19.15 25.72 -26.08
N CYS A 189 19.23 24.40 -26.29
CA CYS A 189 20.46 23.74 -26.73
C CYS A 189 20.50 23.46 -28.23
N THR A 190 19.43 23.76 -29.00
CA THR A 190 19.35 23.42 -30.41
C THR A 190 18.81 24.57 -31.27
N SER A 191 19.11 24.52 -32.57
CA SER A 191 18.55 25.41 -33.60
C SER A 191 17.33 24.82 -34.31
N LYS A 192 16.72 23.76 -33.74
CA LYS A 192 15.54 23.08 -34.31
C LYS A 192 14.34 24.02 -34.37
N LEU A 193 13.46 23.79 -35.34
CA LEU A 193 12.21 24.53 -35.41
C LEU A 193 11.31 24.10 -34.25
N ILE A 194 10.63 25.07 -33.62
CA ILE A 194 9.85 24.83 -32.40
C ILE A 194 8.77 23.74 -32.60
N TYR A 195 8.19 23.65 -33.80
CA TYR A 195 7.21 22.59 -34.08
C TYR A 195 7.86 21.20 -34.16
N GLU A 196 9.12 21.10 -34.61
CA GLU A 196 9.86 19.84 -34.63
C GLU A 196 10.14 19.37 -33.20
N ILE A 197 10.55 20.30 -32.33
CA ILE A 197 10.72 20.04 -30.89
C ILE A 197 9.42 19.52 -30.28
N ALA A 198 8.27 20.12 -30.62
CA ALA A 198 6.97 19.68 -30.12
C ALA A 198 6.68 18.22 -30.50
N PHE A 199 6.92 17.84 -31.75
CA PHE A 199 6.74 16.47 -32.22
C PHE A 199 7.75 15.50 -31.60
N GLU A 200 9.01 15.92 -31.46
CA GLU A 200 10.09 15.13 -30.89
C GLU A 200 9.87 14.79 -29.41
N VAL A 201 9.32 15.72 -28.63
CA VAL A 201 8.94 15.45 -27.24
C VAL A 201 7.58 14.76 -27.10
N GLY A 202 6.93 14.40 -28.21
CA GLY A 202 5.74 13.53 -28.23
C GLY A 202 4.38 14.24 -28.23
N PHE A 203 4.31 15.54 -28.52
CA PHE A 203 3.04 16.20 -28.81
C PHE A 203 2.62 15.97 -30.27
N GLN A 204 1.34 15.66 -30.51
CA GLN A 204 0.81 15.49 -31.88
C GLN A 204 0.32 16.80 -32.50
N ASP A 205 0.14 17.86 -31.70
CA ASP A 205 -0.36 19.14 -32.16
C ASP A 205 0.48 20.28 -31.57
N TYR A 206 1.06 21.09 -32.46
CA TYR A 206 1.90 22.23 -32.09
C TYR A 206 1.13 23.32 -31.33
N ARG A 207 -0.15 23.58 -31.67
CA ARG A 207 -0.95 24.62 -31.01
C ARG A 207 -1.22 24.22 -29.57
N TYR A 208 -1.56 22.95 -29.35
CA TYR A 208 -1.74 22.36 -28.03
C TYR A 208 -0.44 22.42 -27.23
N PHE A 209 0.69 22.00 -27.81
CA PHE A 209 2.01 22.16 -27.20
C PHE A 209 2.26 23.61 -26.76
N SER A 210 2.08 24.58 -27.66
CA SER A 210 2.36 25.99 -27.35
C SER A 210 1.47 26.54 -26.24
N GLN A 211 0.20 26.10 -26.16
CA GLN A 211 -0.72 26.50 -25.08
C GLN A 211 -0.27 25.91 -23.74
N ILE A 212 0.05 24.62 -23.71
CA ILE A 212 0.49 23.91 -22.51
C ILE A 212 1.85 24.46 -22.04
N PHE A 213 2.80 24.67 -22.94
CA PHE A 213 4.10 25.26 -22.61
C PHE A 213 3.93 26.63 -21.96
N LYS A 214 3.09 27.50 -22.53
CA LYS A 214 2.80 28.81 -21.93
C LYS A 214 2.12 28.69 -20.57
N LYS A 215 1.19 27.75 -20.40
CA LYS A 215 0.53 27.50 -19.11
C LYS A 215 1.53 27.05 -18.05
N CYS A 216 2.49 26.18 -18.41
CA CYS A 216 3.47 25.63 -17.48
C CYS A 216 4.64 26.59 -17.17
N THR A 217 5.02 27.46 -18.11
CA THR A 217 6.23 28.29 -18.00
C THR A 217 5.96 29.80 -17.89
N GLY A 218 4.74 30.24 -18.19
CA GLY A 218 4.38 31.66 -18.30
C GLY A 218 4.75 32.31 -19.64
N GLN A 219 5.54 31.65 -20.49
CA GLN A 219 6.04 32.20 -21.75
C GLN A 219 5.70 31.29 -22.93
N THR A 220 5.53 31.86 -24.13
CA THR A 220 5.43 31.01 -25.34
C THR A 220 6.78 30.33 -25.61
N PRO A 221 6.80 29.16 -26.29
CA PRO A 221 8.06 28.50 -26.64
C PRO A 221 9.06 29.42 -27.35
N ARG A 222 8.56 30.30 -28.23
CA ARG A 222 9.40 31.27 -28.97
C ARG A 222 9.96 32.38 -28.06
N GLN A 223 9.15 32.86 -27.12
CA GLN A 223 9.64 33.81 -26.11
C GLN A 223 10.73 33.17 -25.24
N PHE A 224 10.51 31.93 -24.82
CA PHE A 224 11.47 31.16 -24.02
C PHE A 224 12.80 30.95 -24.75
N GLN A 225 12.76 30.50 -26.02
CA GLN A 225 13.95 30.31 -26.86
C GLN A 225 14.73 31.62 -27.06
N ASN A 226 14.03 32.72 -27.33
CA ASN A 226 14.68 34.03 -27.47
C ASN A 226 15.35 34.48 -26.18
N SER A 227 14.71 34.29 -25.02
CA SER A 227 15.29 34.65 -23.73
C SER A 227 16.52 33.80 -23.39
N ALA A 228 16.50 32.50 -23.70
CA ALA A 228 17.64 31.62 -23.45
C ALA A 228 18.85 31.97 -24.33
N ASN A 229 18.63 32.29 -25.61
CA ASN A 229 19.68 32.64 -26.57
C ASN A 229 20.31 34.03 -26.31
N ILE A 230 19.76 34.83 -25.40
CA ILE A 230 20.35 36.13 -24.99
C ILE A 230 21.36 35.96 -23.85
N CYS A 231 21.39 34.80 -23.17
CA CYS A 231 22.30 34.51 -22.05
C CYS A 231 23.45 33.54 -22.38
N MET A 232 23.53 33.00 -23.60
CA MET A 232 24.70 32.24 -24.10
C MET A 232 25.63 33.16 -24.89
#